data_AF-A0A1F8VCS5-F1
#
_entry.id   AF-A0A1F8VCS5-F1
#
_cell.length_a   1.000
_cell.length_b   1.000
_cell.length_c   1.000
_cell.angle_alpha   90.00
_cell.angle_beta   90.00
_cell.angle_gamma   90.00
#
_symmetry.space_group_name_H-M   'P 1'
#
loop_
_entity.id
_entity.type
_entity.pdbx_description
1 polymer ?
#
loop_
_entity_poly.entity_id
_entity_poly.type
_entity_poly.pdbx_seq_one_letter_code
_entity_poly.pdbx_strand_id
1 'polypeptide(L)'
;MSIFQRFLRLCAGRHGQLLNVHQLALDAGISHTTVSHWLSILEASYIVFRLPPYFNNFNKRLIKSPKLYFYDTGLVCYLLGIHSADHLNIHAHAGAIFEGYVISTIKKYFCNLGQSQTLYFWRDSNGLEIDCVRISRKTYRHRN
;
A
#
# COMPACT_ATOMS: atom_id res chain seq x y z
N MET A 1 0.63 12.84 22.05
CA MET A 1 0.90 12.37 20.67
C MET A 1 0.31 13.37 19.71
N SER A 2 1.06 13.85 18.71
CA SER A 2 0.50 14.82 17.74
C SER A 2 -0.58 14.17 16.86
N ILE A 3 -1.47 14.98 16.27
CA ILE A 3 -2.52 14.49 15.36
C ILE A 3 -1.89 13.73 14.18
N PHE A 4 -0.77 14.23 13.66
CA PHE A 4 -0.03 13.57 12.58
C PHE A 4 0.57 12.22 13.02
N GLN A 5 1.13 12.12 14.23
CA GLN A 5 1.61 10.84 14.75
C GLN A 5 0.47 9.82 14.93
N ARG A 6 -0.70 10.27 15.38
CA ARG A 6 -1.91 9.43 15.43
C ARG A 6 -2.29 8.93 14.04
N PHE A 7 -2.35 9.83 13.07
CA PHE A 7 -2.63 9.50 11.69
C PHE A 7 -1.64 8.47 11.11
N LEU A 8 -0.34 8.65 11.35
CA LEU A 8 0.68 7.73 10.86
C LEU A 8 0.55 6.33 11.47
N ARG A 9 0.22 6.22 12.77
CA ARG A 9 -0.10 4.94 13.42
C ARG A 9 -1.38 4.29 12.86
N LEU A 10 -2.41 5.08 12.58
CA LEU A 10 -3.64 4.60 11.94
C LEU A 10 -3.40 4.09 10.51
N CYS A 11 -2.46 4.70 9.77
CA CYS A 11 -1.98 4.19 8.49
C CYS A 11 -1.26 2.85 8.67
N ALA A 12 -0.38 2.72 9.67
CA ALA A 12 0.34 1.46 9.94
C ALA A 12 -0.62 0.32 10.30
N GLY A 13 -1.68 0.58 11.06
CA GLY A 13 -2.75 -0.38 11.34
C GLY A 13 -3.53 -0.84 10.09
N ARG A 14 -3.41 -0.11 8.98
CA ARG A 14 -4.04 -0.42 7.69
C ARG A 14 -3.04 -0.90 6.64
N HIS A 15 -1.82 -1.22 7.05
CA HIS A 15 -0.80 -1.78 6.16
C HIS A 15 -1.31 -3.06 5.51
N GLY A 16 -1.22 -3.15 4.18
CA GLY A 16 -1.72 -4.28 3.38
C GLY A 16 -3.24 -4.30 3.15
N GLN A 17 -3.97 -3.31 3.66
CA GLN A 17 -5.44 -3.27 3.58
C GLN A 17 -5.94 -2.25 2.55
N LEU A 18 -7.18 -2.44 2.09
CA LEU A 18 -7.87 -1.47 1.24
C LEU A 18 -8.01 -0.12 1.97
N LEU A 19 -7.57 0.94 1.31
CA LEU A 19 -7.62 2.29 1.85
C LEU A 19 -9.06 2.80 1.87
N ASN A 20 -9.58 3.00 3.08
CA ASN A 20 -10.82 3.73 3.32
C ASN A 20 -10.49 5.11 3.91
N VAL A 21 -10.45 6.13 3.05
CA VAL A 21 -10.09 7.51 3.42
C VAL A 21 -11.11 8.11 4.38
N HIS A 22 -12.39 7.78 4.24
CA HIS A 22 -13.44 8.25 5.13
C HIS A 22 -13.25 7.72 6.56
N GLN A 23 -13.04 6.41 6.72
CA GLN A 23 -12.79 5.82 8.04
C GLN A 23 -11.48 6.36 8.65
N LEU A 24 -10.44 6.53 7.83
CA LEU A 24 -9.17 7.08 8.30
C LEU A 24 -9.32 8.53 8.80
N ALA A 25 -10.15 9.34 8.14
CA ALA A 25 -10.47 10.71 8.55
C ALA A 25 -11.21 10.74 9.90
N LEU A 26 -12.22 9.88 10.05
CA LEU A 26 -12.98 9.74 11.29
C LEU A 26 -12.09 9.33 12.47
N ASP A 27 -11.32 8.25 12.32
CA ASP A 27 -10.45 7.74 13.39
C ASP A 27 -9.34 8.74 13.76
N ALA A 28 -8.81 9.46 12.76
CA ALA A 28 -7.79 10.47 12.97
C ALA A 28 -8.36 11.82 13.43
N GLY A 29 -9.68 12.02 13.43
CA GLY A 29 -10.35 13.26 13.80
C GLY A 29 -9.94 14.46 12.94
N ILE A 30 -9.76 14.25 11.63
CA ILE A 30 -9.33 15.27 10.66
C ILE A 30 -10.23 15.25 9.42
N SER A 31 -10.19 16.30 8.61
CA SER A 31 -10.98 16.34 7.38
C SER A 31 -10.46 15.35 6.34
N HIS A 32 -11.34 14.96 5.41
CA HIS A 32 -10.97 14.12 4.26
C HIS A 32 -9.90 14.79 3.38
N THR A 33 -9.93 16.13 3.26
CA THR A 33 -8.92 16.88 2.51
C THR A 33 -7.55 16.80 3.19
N THR A 34 -7.49 16.87 4.52
CA THR A 34 -6.23 16.69 5.28
C THR A 34 -5.69 15.29 5.12
N VAL A 35 -6.52 14.24 5.17
CA VAL A 35 -6.06 12.85 4.91
C VAL A 35 -5.43 12.73 3.54
N SER A 36 -6.11 13.20 2.48
CA SER A 36 -5.58 13.14 1.12
C SER A 36 -4.27 13.90 0.98
N HIS A 37 -4.15 15.07 1.61
CA HIS A 37 -2.94 15.89 1.57
C HIS A 37 -1.78 15.20 2.31
N TRP A 38 -2.03 14.65 3.50
CA TRP A 38 -1.01 13.94 4.27
C TRP A 38 -0.59 12.64 3.61
N LEU A 39 -1.51 11.86 3.02
CA LEU A 39 -1.16 10.70 2.20
C LEU A 39 -0.27 11.12 1.02
N SER A 40 -0.60 12.20 0.33
CA SER A 40 0.21 12.73 -0.77
C SER A 40 1.64 13.07 -0.33
N ILE A 41 1.79 13.74 0.83
CA ILE A 41 3.10 14.04 1.41
C ILE A 41 3.87 12.76 1.75
N LEU A 42 3.22 11.78 2.39
CA LEU A 42 3.85 10.50 2.75
C LEU A 42 4.29 9.70 1.51
N GLU A 43 3.53 9.77 0.42
CA GLU A 43 3.89 9.14 -0.86
C GLU A 43 5.07 9.84 -1.53
N ALA A 44 5.03 11.18 -1.60
CA ALA A 44 6.14 11.98 -2.14
C ALA A 44 7.44 11.81 -1.33
N SER A 45 7.31 11.49 -0.05
CA SER A 45 8.43 11.24 0.87
C SER A 45 8.89 9.77 0.89
N TYR A 46 8.33 8.89 0.05
CA TYR A 46 8.63 7.46 0.03
C TYR A 46 8.44 6.75 1.39
N ILE A 47 7.49 7.21 2.20
CA ILE A 47 7.11 6.55 3.46
C ILE A 47 6.04 5.49 3.19
N VAL A 48 5.02 5.87 2.41
CA VAL A 48 3.92 4.98 2.00
C VAL A 48 3.78 4.95 0.48
N PHE A 49 3.07 3.96 -0.03
CA PHE A 49 2.60 3.93 -1.41
C PHE A 49 1.25 3.24 -1.50
N ARG A 50 0.45 3.65 -2.48
CA ARG A 50 -0.81 2.97 -2.84
C ARG A 50 -0.55 1.92 -3.92
N LEU A 51 -1.02 0.70 -3.68
CA LEU A 51 -1.06 -0.37 -4.67
C LEU A 51 -2.46 -0.40 -5.32
N PRO A 52 -2.61 0.07 -6.58
CA PRO A 52 -3.89 0.08 -7.24
C PRO A 52 -4.36 -1.33 -7.60
N PRO A 53 -5.68 -1.57 -7.69
CA PRO A 53 -6.19 -2.84 -8.19
C PRO A 53 -6.00 -2.96 -9.71
N TYR A 54 -5.87 -4.19 -10.20
CA TYR A 54 -5.86 -4.51 -11.62
C TYR A 54 -7.31 -4.60 -12.13
N PHE A 55 -7.63 -3.80 -13.15
CA PHE A 55 -8.88 -3.89 -13.89
C PHE A 55 -8.65 -3.68 -15.37
N ASN A 56 -9.25 -4.50 -16.25
CA ASN A 56 -9.18 -4.30 -17.69
C ASN A 56 -9.78 -2.95 -18.11
N ASN A 57 -10.83 -2.48 -17.42
CA ASN A 57 -11.42 -1.17 -17.65
C ASN A 57 -10.73 -0.11 -16.79
N PHE A 58 -10.10 0.86 -17.46
CA PHE A 58 -9.37 1.97 -16.83
C PHE A 58 -10.26 2.81 -15.89
N ASN A 59 -11.50 3.11 -16.27
CA ASN A 59 -12.42 3.89 -15.43
C ASN A 59 -12.80 3.12 -14.16
N LYS A 60 -13.05 1.80 -14.26
CA LYS A 60 -13.27 0.96 -13.06
C LYS A 60 -12.03 0.88 -12.18
N ARG A 61 -10.83 0.96 -12.77
CA ARG A 61 -9.55 0.98 -12.05
C ARG A 61 -9.38 2.23 -11.19
N LEU A 62 -9.85 3.38 -11.68
CA LEU A 62 -9.75 4.66 -10.98
C LEU A 62 -10.71 4.77 -9.79
N ILE A 63 -11.82 4.01 -9.79
CA ILE A 63 -12.89 4.14 -8.79
C ILE A 63 -12.66 3.20 -7.59
N LYS A 64 -11.93 2.09 -7.77
CA LYS A 64 -11.73 1.11 -6.69
C LYS A 64 -10.60 1.54 -5.75
N SER A 65 -10.82 1.33 -4.45
CA SER A 65 -9.83 1.65 -3.41
C SER A 65 -8.52 0.88 -3.63
N PRO A 66 -7.36 1.55 -3.56
CA PRO A 66 -6.06 0.89 -3.55
C PRO A 66 -5.77 0.25 -2.18
N LYS A 67 -4.82 -0.68 -2.11
CA LYS A 67 -4.21 -1.10 -0.84
C LYS A 67 -3.16 -0.08 -0.39
N LEU A 68 -3.02 0.16 0.91
CA LEU A 68 -1.97 1.03 1.48
C LEU A 68 -0.79 0.20 1.99
N TYR A 69 0.42 0.54 1.57
CA TYR A 69 1.64 -0.08 2.08
C TYR A 69 2.66 0.96 2.52
N PHE A 70 3.58 0.52 3.38
CA PHE A 70 4.78 1.26 3.76
C PHE A 70 5.97 0.69 2.98
N TYR A 71 6.97 1.52 2.69
CA TYR A 71 8.21 1.06 2.07
C TYR A 71 9.14 0.29 3.02
N ASP A 72 8.97 0.52 4.33
CA ASP A 72 9.75 -0.08 5.40
C ASP A 72 8.82 -0.74 6.44
N THR A 73 8.95 -2.05 6.59
CA THR A 73 8.21 -2.85 7.56
C THR A 73 8.73 -2.68 8.99
N GLY A 74 9.98 -2.27 9.18
CA GLY A 74 10.52 -1.90 10.50
C GLY A 74 9.78 -0.69 11.06
N LEU A 75 9.50 0.30 10.22
CA LEU A 75 8.66 1.45 10.59
C LEU A 75 7.23 1.03 10.95
N VAL A 76 6.63 0.10 10.21
CA VAL A 76 5.29 -0.45 10.54
C VAL A 76 5.33 -1.13 11.91
N CYS A 77 6.30 -2.00 12.16
CA CYS A 77 6.47 -2.67 13.44
C CYS A 77 6.59 -1.66 14.59
N TYR A 78 7.44 -0.65 14.44
CA TYR A 78 7.59 0.41 15.44
C TYR A 78 6.28 1.17 15.71
N LEU A 79 5.54 1.54 14.66
CA LEU A 79 4.27 2.26 14.78
C LEU A 79 3.15 1.41 15.40
N LEU A 80 3.23 0.09 15.25
CA LEU A 80 2.32 -0.88 15.87
C LEU A 80 2.75 -1.33 17.28
N GLY A 81 3.92 -0.91 17.77
CA GLY A 81 4.44 -1.35 19.07
C GLY A 81 4.99 -2.79 19.07
N ILE A 82 5.42 -3.27 17.91
CA ILE A 82 6.07 -4.57 17.76
C ILE A 82 7.58 -4.38 17.96
N HIS A 83 8.09 -4.92 19.07
CA HIS A 83 9.46 -4.69 19.53
C HIS A 83 10.39 -5.91 19.44
N SER A 84 9.86 -7.08 19.06
CA SER A 84 10.65 -8.32 18.93
C SER A 84 10.10 -9.22 17.82
N ALA A 85 10.93 -10.15 17.34
CA ALA A 85 10.53 -11.14 16.36
C ALA A 85 9.45 -12.09 16.90
N ASP A 86 9.55 -12.49 18.17
CA ASP A 86 8.54 -13.34 18.82
C ASP A 86 7.18 -12.65 18.88
N HIS A 87 7.16 -11.34 19.20
CA HIS A 87 5.93 -10.56 19.17
C HIS A 87 5.36 -10.46 17.75
N LEU A 88 6.21 -10.25 16.74
CA LEU A 88 5.78 -10.21 15.33
C LEU A 88 5.12 -11.54 14.91
N ASN A 89 5.70 -12.68 15.30
CA ASN A 89 5.21 -14.01 14.90
C ASN A 89 3.78 -14.31 15.37
N ILE A 90 3.35 -13.71 16.49
CA ILE A 90 2.00 -13.89 17.04
C ILE A 90 1.08 -12.69 16.79
N HIS A 91 1.59 -11.61 16.16
CA HIS A 91 0.82 -10.39 15.97
C HIS A 91 -0.25 -10.57 14.88
N ALA A 92 -1.44 -10.03 15.07
CA ALA A 92 -2.54 -10.12 14.08
C ALA A 92 -2.19 -9.54 12.69
N HIS A 93 -1.19 -8.65 12.62
CA HIS A 93 -0.71 -8.03 11.39
C HIS A 93 0.51 -8.73 10.76
N ALA A 94 0.98 -9.86 11.30
CA ALA A 94 2.19 -10.55 10.81
C ALA A 94 2.13 -10.84 9.31
N GLY A 95 1.02 -11.40 8.84
CA GLY A 95 0.81 -11.71 7.43
C GLY A 95 0.86 -10.46 6.54
N ALA A 96 0.17 -9.40 6.93
CA ALA A 96 0.15 -8.14 6.18
C ALA A 96 1.54 -7.47 6.12
N ILE A 97 2.31 -7.55 7.22
CA ILE A 97 3.68 -7.05 7.28
C ILE A 97 4.59 -7.85 6.34
N PHE A 98 4.48 -9.18 6.35
CA PHE A 98 5.26 -10.03 5.44
C PHE A 98 4.91 -9.78 3.97
N GLU A 99 3.62 -9.69 3.65
CA GLU A 99 3.14 -9.33 2.31
C GLU A 99 3.70 -7.97 1.87
N GLY A 100 3.64 -6.97 2.75
CA GLY A 100 4.19 -5.65 2.48
C GLY A 100 5.72 -5.63 2.33
N TYR A 101 6.45 -6.48 3.06
CA TYR A 101 7.89 -6.67 2.86
C TYR A 101 8.18 -7.16 1.43
N VAL A 102 7.45 -8.17 0.95
CA VAL A 102 7.60 -8.71 -0.41
C VAL A 102 7.24 -7.66 -1.45
N ILE A 103 6.08 -7.01 -1.32
CA ILE A 103 5.60 -6.01 -2.30
C ILE A 103 6.52 -4.79 -2.35
N SER A 104 6.94 -4.27 -1.20
CA SER A 104 7.87 -3.13 -1.16
C SER A 104 9.24 -3.49 -1.75
N THR A 105 9.72 -4.72 -1.55
CA THR A 105 10.97 -5.21 -2.15
C THR A 105 10.88 -5.27 -3.67
N ILE A 106 9.79 -5.85 -4.22
CA ILE A 106 9.55 -5.88 -5.67
C ILE A 106 9.46 -4.47 -6.24
N LYS A 107 8.74 -3.57 -5.55
CA LYS A 107 8.60 -2.17 -5.97
C LYS A 107 9.95 -1.44 -6.01
N LYS A 108 10.78 -1.61 -4.96
CA LYS A 108 12.13 -1.04 -4.88
C LYS A 108 13.03 -1.58 -5.99
N TYR A 109 12.98 -2.88 -6.25
CA TYR A 109 13.74 -3.51 -7.34
C TYR A 109 13.47 -2.83 -8.69
N PHE A 110 12.20 -2.66 -9.08
CA PHE A 110 11.87 -2.00 -10.34
C PHE A 110 12.20 -0.50 -10.35
N CYS A 111 11.99 0.19 -9.23
CA CYS A 111 12.37 1.60 -9.09
C CYS A 111 13.88 1.79 -9.32
N ASN A 112 14.71 0.91 -8.77
CA ASN A 112 16.17 0.92 -8.94
C ASN A 112 16.60 0.65 -10.40
N LEU A 113 15.78 -0.06 -11.17
CA LEU A 113 15.98 -0.26 -12.61
C LEU A 113 15.48 0.92 -13.46
N GLY A 114 15.05 2.03 -12.85
CA GLY A 114 14.43 3.16 -13.55
C GLY A 114 13.07 2.84 -14.17
N GLN A 115 12.44 1.72 -13.77
CA GLN A 115 11.16 1.29 -14.29
C GLN A 115 10.03 1.73 -13.36
N SER A 116 9.23 2.70 -13.81
CA SER A 116 8.01 3.14 -13.12
C SER A 116 6.82 2.19 -13.34
N GLN A 117 7.06 0.88 -13.55
CA GLN A 117 5.98 -0.06 -13.83
C GLN A 117 4.99 -0.10 -12.66
N THR A 118 3.71 0.02 -13.00
CA THR A 118 2.64 -0.03 -12.02
C THR A 118 2.43 -1.48 -11.61
N LEU A 119 2.84 -1.81 -10.39
CA LEU A 119 2.39 -3.03 -9.72
C LEU A 119 0.91 -2.87 -9.35
N TYR A 120 0.18 -3.97 -9.37
CA TYR A 120 -1.24 -4.02 -9.00
C TYR A 120 -1.50 -5.19 -8.05
N PHE A 121 -2.65 -5.19 -7.37
CA PHE A 121 -3.25 -6.40 -6.82
C PHE A 121 -4.51 -6.75 -7.63
N TRP A 122 -4.96 -8.00 -7.60
CA TRP A 122 -6.21 -8.40 -8.23
C TRP A 122 -7.10 -9.12 -7.22
N ARG A 123 -8.40 -8.85 -7.25
CA ARG A 123 -9.39 -9.55 -6.41
C ARG A 123 -10.66 -9.77 -7.22
N ASP A 124 -11.23 -10.96 -7.15
CA ASP A 124 -12.54 -11.27 -7.75
C ASP A 124 -13.71 -10.92 -6.82
N SER A 125 -14.94 -11.22 -7.25
CA SER A 125 -16.15 -11.02 -6.43
C SER A 125 -16.31 -12.05 -5.30
N ASN A 126 -15.63 -13.19 -5.39
CA ASN A 126 -15.72 -14.29 -4.44
C ASN A 126 -14.66 -14.18 -3.33
N GLY A 127 -13.79 -13.17 -3.39
CA GLY A 127 -12.75 -12.90 -2.41
C GLY A 127 -11.40 -13.54 -2.72
N LEU A 128 -11.24 -14.23 -3.86
CA LEU A 128 -9.94 -14.72 -4.31
C LEU A 128 -9.06 -13.52 -4.66
N GLU A 129 -7.86 -13.49 -4.11
CA GLU A 129 -6.93 -12.38 -4.23
C GLU A 129 -5.55 -12.84 -4.75
N ILE A 130 -4.96 -12.02 -5.62
CA ILE A 130 -3.56 -12.08 -6.04
C ILE A 130 -2.93 -10.75 -5.63
N ASP A 131 -1.99 -10.80 -4.68
CA ASP A 131 -1.45 -9.59 -4.05
C ASP A 131 -0.51 -8.78 -4.95
N CYS A 132 0.12 -9.43 -5.94
CA CYS A 132 1.04 -8.76 -6.86
C CYS A 132 0.86 -9.23 -8.29
N VAL A 133 0.49 -8.30 -9.16
CA VAL A 133 0.36 -8.48 -10.60
C VAL A 133 1.20 -7.40 -11.29
N ARG A 134 2.05 -7.83 -12.23
CA ARG A 134 2.80 -6.94 -13.10
C ARG A 134 2.29 -7.05 -14.53
N ILE A 135 1.86 -5.94 -15.10
CA ILE A 135 1.49 -5.90 -16.52
C ILE A 135 2.74 -5.58 -17.33
N SER A 136 3.19 -6.54 -18.15
CA SER A 136 4.13 -6.24 -19.23
C SER A 136 3.32 -5.68 -20.41
N ARG A 137 3.61 -4.45 -20.86
CA ARG A 137 3.18 -4.03 -22.19
C ARG A 137 3.93 -4.91 -23.19
N LYS A 138 3.21 -5.73 -23.98
CA LYS A 138 3.81 -6.33 -25.18
C LYS A 138 4.32 -5.20 -26.05
N THR A 139 5.63 -5.11 -26.23
CA THR A 139 6.23 -4.32 -27.31
C THR A 139 5.81 -4.99 -28.60
N TYR A 140 4.88 -4.38 -29.33
CA TYR A 140 4.69 -4.69 -30.75
C TYR A 140 5.97 -4.26 -31.47
N ARG A 141 6.93 -5.18 -31.56
CA ARG A 141 8.02 -5.07 -32.55
C ARG A 141 7.39 -5.42 -33.89
N HIS A 142 7.04 -4.40 -34.68
CA HIS A 142 6.94 -4.56 -36.12
C HIS A 142 8.29 -5.11 -36.59
N ARG A 143 8.33 -6.40 -36.95
CA ARG A 143 9.38 -6.91 -37.83
C ARG A 143 8.95 -6.50 -39.23
N ASN A 144 9.69 -5.56 -39.82
CA ASN A 144 9.80 -5.44 -41.26
C ASN A 144 10.70 -6.56 -41.77
#